data_AF-A0A378IGE2-F1
#
_entry.id   AF-A0A378IGE2-F1
#
_cell.length_a   1.000
_cell.length_b   1.000
_cell.length_c   1.000
_cell.angle_alpha   90.00
_cell.angle_beta   90.00
_cell.angle_gamma   90.00
#
_symmetry.space_group_name_H-M   'P 1'
#
loop_
_entity.id
_entity.type
_entity.pdbx_description
1 polymer ?
#
loop_
_entity_poly.entity_id
_entity_poly.type
_entity_poly.pdbx_seq_one_letter_code
_entity_poly.pdbx_strand_id
1 'polypeptide(L)'
;MAMIKISRIVVLGDSLSDRGTFDKRKLFGFIPLGDFYEVGFDAPRGRFTNGFVWGDYFVTAIIEDFEIDYVRKKLKINHDPRGNADVGDAILTNDLNILKKNEKAFSLNNDKHILFKGERFARFYCEAGLTSDNYVRQFTINPKYEFLRLILARLEDKQRQLSDEDKKYKITKQEKSETLIIEWSGANDLLTVNAEPTLIEADNAVSARIANLEILIQQGYRNFVLLNLPDLSLTPRFQAKSKKEQENAAKCSEYFNDQLETRIKQLIEKYKDLNIPLNVSVFDVNTPFKNIYTHCEDYGFDKDKLKSPYIDSEEFKQNQKNPEYQEKHISPADGYMFWDDIHPSMDTHSWLAVMFKEAYNKVFKFTPPEPIKRRCSKEAEDRVHPCIPASYTHLPADVTKIINTICFDANNLDQSWCPQRREEGELLKQFVFELKCQSGNLHEIDTLIKKFTKDTENMKIIKRHQYPIYDFFAGKKTTRLEDAIKALATAVNEHLHVSKQMTMN
;
A
#
# COMPACT_ATOMS: atom_id res chain seq x y z
N MET A 1 -25.87 16.33 21.40
CA MET A 1 -26.30 15.64 20.17
C MET A 1 -26.17 14.14 20.39
N ALA A 2 -27.09 13.32 19.89
CA ALA A 2 -26.92 11.86 19.96
C ALA A 2 -25.77 11.43 19.04
N MET A 3 -24.87 10.57 19.53
CA MET A 3 -23.77 10.03 18.71
C MET A 3 -24.30 9.21 17.54
N ILE A 4 -23.58 9.28 16.41
CA ILE A 4 -23.96 8.56 15.19
C ILE A 4 -23.54 7.09 15.33
N LYS A 5 -24.49 6.17 15.13
CA LYS A 5 -24.22 4.73 15.20
C LYS A 5 -23.38 4.28 13.99
N ILE A 6 -22.24 3.65 14.26
CA ILE A 6 -21.39 3.01 13.25
C ILE A 6 -21.26 1.52 13.58
N SER A 7 -21.58 0.65 12.63
CA SER A 7 -21.47 -0.81 12.78
C SER A 7 -20.39 -1.45 11.91
N ARG A 8 -19.86 -0.71 10.92
CA ARG A 8 -18.82 -1.16 10.00
C ARG A 8 -17.87 -0.02 9.63
N ILE A 9 -16.65 -0.37 9.27
CA ILE A 9 -15.62 0.55 8.83
C ILE A 9 -15.14 0.13 7.44
N VAL A 10 -14.90 1.11 6.58
CA VAL A 10 -14.20 0.93 5.31
C VAL A 10 -13.08 1.96 5.25
N VAL A 11 -11.86 1.52 4.97
CA VAL A 11 -10.71 2.39 4.78
C VAL A 11 -10.30 2.32 3.31
N LEU A 12 -10.18 3.48 2.66
CA LEU A 12 -9.54 3.63 1.35
C LEU A 12 -8.28 4.47 1.54
N GLY A 13 -7.19 4.12 0.86
CA GLY A 13 -5.98 4.92 1.01
C GLY A 13 -4.75 4.30 0.39
N ASP A 14 -3.61 4.88 0.74
CA ASP A 14 -2.31 4.48 0.22
C ASP A 14 -1.50 3.63 1.22
N SER A 15 -0.17 3.69 1.15
CA SER A 15 0.78 2.96 2.00
C SER A 15 0.59 3.25 3.49
N LEU A 16 0.11 4.45 3.86
CA LEU A 16 -0.12 4.81 5.27
C LEU A 16 -1.23 3.98 5.91
N SER A 17 -2.10 3.36 5.10
CA SER A 17 -3.21 2.51 5.56
C SER A 17 -3.16 1.08 5.01
N ASP A 18 -2.17 0.76 4.18
CA ASP A 18 -2.01 -0.57 3.59
C ASP A 18 -1.53 -1.59 4.64
N ARG A 19 -2.21 -2.74 4.68
CA ARG A 19 -1.98 -3.85 5.62
C ARG A 19 -1.17 -4.99 5.00
N GLY A 20 -0.50 -4.75 3.88
CA GLY A 20 0.24 -5.76 3.10
C GLY A 20 -0.45 -6.22 1.83
N THR A 21 -1.38 -5.43 1.29
CA THR A 21 -2.04 -5.70 0.01
C THR A 21 -1.05 -5.54 -1.15
N PHE A 22 -0.23 -4.48 -1.12
CA PHE A 22 0.75 -4.21 -2.18
C PHE A 22 1.82 -5.31 -2.28
N ASP A 23 2.34 -5.78 -1.14
CA ASP A 23 3.33 -6.86 -1.08
C ASP A 23 2.81 -8.15 -1.73
N LYS A 24 1.51 -8.44 -1.55
CA LYS A 24 0.83 -9.57 -2.18
C LYS A 24 0.44 -9.31 -3.65
N ARG A 25 0.51 -8.06 -4.11
CA ARG A 25 0.11 -7.69 -5.48
C ARG A 25 1.17 -8.19 -6.45
N LYS A 26 0.68 -8.89 -7.46
CA LYS A 26 1.51 -9.33 -8.56
C LYS A 26 1.06 -8.63 -9.83
N LEU A 27 1.98 -7.95 -10.50
CA LEU A 27 1.73 -7.45 -11.84
C LEU A 27 1.48 -8.65 -12.75
N PHE A 28 0.35 -8.63 -13.46
CA PHE A 28 -0.14 -9.72 -14.31
C PHE A 28 -0.36 -11.08 -13.59
N GLY A 29 -0.35 -11.10 -12.25
CA GLY A 29 -0.64 -12.30 -11.45
C GLY A 29 0.58 -13.14 -11.04
N PHE A 30 1.80 -12.79 -11.44
CA PHE A 30 3.01 -13.57 -11.12
C PHE A 30 4.30 -12.73 -10.90
N ILE A 31 4.35 -11.44 -11.28
CA ILE A 31 5.51 -10.58 -10.97
C ILE A 31 5.25 -9.84 -9.65
N PRO A 32 5.94 -10.13 -8.54
CA PRO A 32 5.76 -9.38 -7.29
C PRO A 32 6.07 -7.89 -7.52
N LEU A 33 5.14 -7.00 -7.14
CA LEU A 33 5.38 -5.57 -7.22
C LEU A 33 6.39 -5.07 -6.17
N GLY A 34 6.56 -5.82 -5.07
CA GLY A 34 7.57 -5.56 -4.04
C GLY A 34 9.01 -5.56 -4.57
N ASP A 35 9.30 -6.27 -5.66
CA ASP A 35 10.63 -6.30 -6.29
C ASP A 35 11.02 -4.98 -6.98
N PHE A 36 10.04 -4.10 -7.24
CA PHE A 36 10.26 -2.80 -7.90
C PHE A 36 10.20 -1.63 -6.93
N TYR A 37 9.88 -1.89 -5.66
CA TYR A 37 9.85 -0.87 -4.62
C TYR A 37 10.99 -1.18 -3.64
N GLU A 38 12.04 -0.33 -3.64
CA GLU A 38 13.24 -0.48 -2.81
C GLU A 38 12.95 -0.58 -1.29
N VAL A 39 11.71 -0.34 -0.86
CA VAL A 39 11.32 -0.27 0.56
C VAL A 39 10.49 -1.48 1.03
N GLY A 40 10.27 -2.48 0.18
CA GLY A 40 9.35 -3.60 0.47
C GLY A 40 9.96 -4.84 1.13
N PHE A 41 11.27 -5.07 1.00
CA PHE A 41 11.87 -6.34 1.44
C PHE A 41 12.08 -6.46 2.95
N ASP A 42 12.17 -5.33 3.65
CA ASP A 42 12.55 -5.27 5.07
C ASP A 42 11.39 -4.99 6.02
N ALA A 43 10.19 -4.77 5.47
CA ALA A 43 9.05 -4.28 6.20
C ALA A 43 8.19 -5.44 6.77
N PRO A 44 8.08 -5.59 8.10
CA PRO A 44 7.37 -6.71 8.71
C PRO A 44 5.92 -6.81 8.22
N ARG A 45 5.50 -8.02 7.83
CA ARG A 45 4.13 -8.33 7.37
C ARG A 45 3.66 -7.51 6.15
N GLY A 46 4.59 -7.01 5.33
CA GLY A 46 4.31 -6.30 4.07
C GLY A 46 3.74 -4.89 4.22
N ARG A 47 3.79 -4.31 5.43
CA ARG A 47 3.33 -2.94 5.72
C ARG A 47 4.49 -1.96 5.56
N PHE A 48 4.25 -0.74 5.12
CA PHE A 48 5.29 0.28 4.93
C PHE A 48 5.66 0.96 6.26
N THR A 49 6.00 0.14 7.26
CA THR A 49 6.40 0.54 8.60
C THR A 49 7.06 -0.65 9.30
N ASN A 50 7.60 -0.47 10.51
CA ASN A 50 8.25 -1.55 11.27
C ASN A 50 7.28 -2.50 12.02
N GLY A 51 5.99 -2.45 11.72
CA GLY A 51 4.96 -3.19 12.42
C GLY A 51 3.55 -2.91 11.91
N PHE A 52 2.65 -2.47 12.78
CA PHE A 52 1.25 -2.19 12.42
C PHE A 52 1.02 -0.74 11.99
N VAL A 53 0.05 -0.51 11.10
CA VAL A 53 -0.35 0.85 10.68
C VAL A 53 -1.47 1.39 11.56
N TRP A 54 -1.74 2.70 11.52
CA TRP A 54 -2.73 3.35 12.38
C TRP A 54 -4.12 2.67 12.34
N GLY A 55 -4.55 2.19 11.17
CA GLY A 55 -5.83 1.52 10.99
C GLY A 55 -5.92 0.16 11.69
N ASP A 56 -4.80 -0.55 11.87
CA ASP A 56 -4.73 -1.75 12.72
C ASP A 56 -5.05 -1.37 14.18
N TYR A 57 -4.37 -0.37 14.72
CA TYR A 57 -4.53 0.09 16.11
C TYR A 57 -5.93 0.62 16.38
N PHE A 58 -6.43 1.50 15.51
CA PHE A 58 -7.74 2.12 15.67
C PHE A 58 -8.87 1.09 15.69
N VAL A 59 -8.89 0.17 14.72
CA VAL A 59 -9.94 -0.85 14.63
C VAL A 59 -9.83 -1.85 15.78
N THR A 60 -8.61 -2.25 16.15
CA THR A 60 -8.40 -3.17 17.28
C THR A 60 -8.86 -2.55 18.59
N ALA A 61 -8.56 -1.27 18.83
CA ALA A 61 -9.00 -0.57 20.04
C ALA A 61 -10.54 -0.49 20.14
N ILE A 62 -11.27 -0.41 19.02
CA ILE A 62 -12.74 -0.48 19.01
C ILE A 62 -13.23 -1.90 19.32
N ILE A 63 -12.58 -2.92 18.76
CA ILE A 63 -12.92 -4.33 19.04
C ILE A 63 -12.68 -4.66 20.51
N GLU A 64 -11.59 -4.15 21.10
CA GLU A 64 -11.31 -4.27 22.52
C GLU A 64 -12.42 -3.65 23.37
N ASP A 65 -12.89 -2.44 23.00
CA ASP A 65 -14.02 -1.79 23.67
C ASP A 65 -15.30 -2.68 23.61
N PHE A 66 -15.55 -3.38 22.50
CA PHE A 66 -16.68 -4.32 22.38
C PHE A 66 -16.55 -5.53 23.31
N GLU A 67 -15.33 -6.06 23.45
CA GLU A 67 -15.07 -7.21 24.31
C GLU A 67 -15.13 -6.83 25.79
N ILE A 68 -14.58 -5.68 26.17
CA ILE A 68 -14.71 -5.12 27.53
C ILE A 68 -16.20 -4.95 27.89
N ASP A 69 -16.99 -4.37 26.99
CA ASP A 69 -18.44 -4.20 27.19
C ASP A 69 -19.18 -5.54 27.31
N TYR A 70 -18.78 -6.54 26.53
CA TYR A 70 -19.34 -7.88 26.60
C TYR A 70 -19.06 -8.54 27.96
N VAL A 71 -17.81 -8.50 28.42
CA VAL A 71 -17.40 -9.03 29.73
C VAL A 71 -18.15 -8.33 30.85
N ARG A 72 -18.19 -6.99 30.83
CA ARG A 72 -18.89 -6.17 31.82
C ARG A 72 -20.37 -6.57 31.94
N LYS A 73 -21.07 -6.70 30.81
CA LYS A 73 -22.49 -7.12 30.79
C LYS A 73 -22.68 -8.54 31.30
N LYS A 74 -21.80 -9.46 30.90
CA LYS A 74 -21.89 -10.89 31.26
C LYS A 74 -21.66 -11.11 32.75
N LEU A 75 -20.69 -10.41 33.34
CA LEU A 75 -20.33 -10.48 34.75
C LEU A 75 -21.16 -9.53 35.63
N LYS A 76 -22.03 -8.71 35.02
CA LYS A 76 -22.84 -7.68 35.72
C LYS A 76 -21.98 -6.72 36.55
N ILE A 77 -20.83 -6.34 36.01
CA ILE A 77 -19.89 -5.43 36.67
C ILE A 77 -20.29 -3.98 36.39
N ASN A 78 -20.18 -3.11 37.39
CA ASN A 78 -20.53 -1.69 37.27
C ASN A 78 -19.52 -0.90 36.44
N HIS A 79 -19.94 0.26 35.91
CA HIS A 79 -19.09 1.18 35.16
C HIS A 79 -18.41 2.21 36.08
N ASP A 80 -17.56 1.73 36.98
CA ASP A 80 -16.79 2.55 37.93
C ASP A 80 -15.32 2.07 38.01
N PRO A 81 -14.40 2.80 38.68
CA PRO A 81 -12.98 2.41 38.73
C PRO A 81 -12.74 1.00 39.29
N ARG A 82 -13.55 0.55 40.26
CA ARG A 82 -13.42 -0.79 40.82
C ARG A 82 -13.89 -1.85 39.82
N GLY A 83 -15.04 -1.62 39.19
CA GLY A 83 -15.55 -2.49 38.14
C GLY A 83 -14.62 -2.56 36.92
N ASN A 84 -13.88 -1.49 36.60
CA ASN A 84 -12.85 -1.54 35.56
C ASN A 84 -11.69 -2.46 35.95
N ALA A 85 -11.25 -2.42 37.21
CA ALA A 85 -10.25 -3.35 37.73
C ALA A 85 -10.78 -4.80 37.70
N ASP A 86 -12.03 -5.03 38.15
CA ASP A 86 -12.66 -6.35 38.14
C ASP A 86 -12.77 -6.93 36.70
N VAL A 87 -13.10 -6.10 35.70
CA VAL A 87 -13.12 -6.52 34.28
C VAL A 87 -11.70 -6.85 33.80
N GLY A 88 -10.71 -6.03 34.15
CA GLY A 88 -9.31 -6.27 33.82
C GLY A 88 -8.82 -7.60 34.39
N ASP A 89 -9.06 -7.85 35.68
CA ASP A 89 -8.70 -9.09 36.36
C ASP A 89 -9.40 -10.30 35.72
N ALA A 90 -10.68 -10.18 35.38
CA ALA A 90 -11.41 -11.25 34.71
C ALA A 90 -10.83 -11.60 33.33
N ILE A 91 -10.40 -10.59 32.55
CA ILE A 91 -9.74 -10.79 31.25
C ILE A 91 -8.37 -11.45 31.46
N LEU A 92 -7.54 -10.91 32.36
CA LEU A 92 -6.17 -11.38 32.60
C LEU A 92 -6.13 -12.81 33.16
N THR A 93 -7.07 -13.16 34.04
CA THR A 93 -7.19 -14.51 34.62
C THR A 93 -7.91 -15.50 33.72
N ASN A 94 -8.34 -15.07 32.51
CA ASN A 94 -9.13 -15.87 31.57
C ASN A 94 -10.41 -16.43 32.20
N ASP A 95 -11.05 -15.66 33.08
CA ASP A 95 -12.30 -16.08 33.70
C ASP A 95 -13.35 -16.41 32.61
N LEU A 96 -14.17 -17.44 32.83
CA LEU A 96 -15.17 -17.94 31.88
C LEU A 96 -14.64 -18.29 30.47
N ASN A 97 -13.34 -18.58 30.32
CA ASN A 97 -12.67 -18.82 29.04
C ASN A 97 -12.81 -17.66 28.04
N ILE A 98 -12.81 -16.42 28.52
CA ILE A 98 -12.93 -15.21 27.69
C ILE A 98 -11.78 -15.11 26.67
N LEU A 99 -10.51 -15.31 27.07
CA LEU A 99 -9.36 -15.24 26.16
C LEU A 99 -9.46 -16.30 25.05
N LYS A 100 -9.77 -17.57 25.40
CA LYS A 100 -9.94 -18.65 24.41
C LYS A 100 -11.07 -18.42 23.41
N LYS A 101 -12.10 -17.66 23.79
CA LYS A 101 -13.19 -17.27 22.88
C LYS A 101 -12.80 -16.08 22.01
N ASN A 102 -11.91 -15.21 22.49
CA ASN A 102 -11.47 -14.00 21.81
C ASN A 102 -10.29 -14.23 20.85
N GLU A 103 -9.43 -15.21 21.10
CA GLU A 103 -8.34 -15.63 20.17
C GLU A 103 -8.84 -15.99 18.76
N LYS A 104 -10.13 -16.33 18.62
CA LYS A 104 -10.79 -16.60 17.33
C LYS A 104 -11.78 -15.52 16.91
N ALA A 105 -11.98 -14.50 17.73
CA ALA A 105 -12.98 -13.46 17.49
C ALA A 105 -12.51 -12.45 16.43
N PHE A 106 -11.21 -12.19 16.32
CA PHE A 106 -10.64 -11.34 15.28
C PHE A 106 -9.21 -11.76 14.90
N SER A 107 -8.74 -11.33 13.74
CA SER A 107 -7.37 -11.57 13.26
C SER A 107 -6.90 -10.36 12.46
N LEU A 108 -5.63 -9.98 12.62
CA LEU A 108 -4.98 -8.91 11.85
C LEU A 108 -4.17 -9.45 10.65
N ASN A 109 -4.13 -10.78 10.47
CA ASN A 109 -3.32 -11.43 9.44
C ASN A 109 -3.89 -11.26 8.02
N ASN A 110 -5.19 -10.98 7.90
CA ASN A 110 -5.81 -10.65 6.63
C ASN A 110 -5.55 -9.17 6.31
N ASP A 111 -5.05 -8.91 5.10
CA ASP A 111 -4.71 -7.58 4.59
C ASP A 111 -5.96 -6.78 4.20
N LYS A 112 -7.06 -7.44 3.84
CA LYS A 112 -8.26 -6.80 3.31
C LYS A 112 -9.35 -6.59 4.35
N HIS A 113 -9.37 -7.39 5.42
CA HIS A 113 -10.48 -7.39 6.37
C HIS A 113 -10.02 -7.61 7.81
N ILE A 114 -10.66 -6.91 8.75
CA ILE A 114 -10.68 -7.32 10.15
C ILE A 114 -12.08 -7.86 10.45
N LEU A 115 -12.12 -9.11 10.89
CA LEU A 115 -13.35 -9.78 11.30
C LEU A 115 -13.62 -9.54 12.79
N PHE A 116 -14.88 -9.44 13.17
CA PHE A 116 -15.33 -9.53 14.56
C PHE A 116 -16.40 -10.61 14.66
N LYS A 117 -16.11 -11.70 15.39
CA LYS A 117 -16.98 -12.88 15.54
C LYS A 117 -17.45 -13.46 14.20
N GLY A 118 -16.56 -13.47 13.21
CA GLY A 118 -16.80 -13.97 11.86
C GLY A 118 -17.45 -12.97 10.89
N GLU A 119 -17.87 -11.80 11.36
CA GLU A 119 -18.45 -10.74 10.52
C GLU A 119 -17.38 -9.73 10.11
N ARG A 120 -17.44 -9.23 8.86
CA ARG A 120 -16.52 -8.19 8.37
C ARG A 120 -16.82 -6.87 9.05
N PHE A 121 -16.03 -6.53 10.07
CA PHE A 121 -16.17 -5.28 10.81
C PHE A 121 -15.46 -4.14 10.09
N ALA A 122 -14.19 -4.34 9.69
CA ALA A 122 -13.44 -3.38 8.90
C ALA A 122 -13.00 -3.98 7.56
N ARG A 123 -13.08 -3.20 6.49
CA ARG A 123 -12.61 -3.55 5.14
C ARG A 123 -11.59 -2.51 4.68
N PHE A 124 -10.47 -2.96 4.13
CA PHE A 124 -9.39 -2.11 3.68
C PHE A 124 -9.24 -2.26 2.16
N TYR A 125 -9.39 -1.13 1.47
CA TYR A 125 -9.10 -0.98 0.05
C TYR A 125 -7.92 -0.01 -0.08
N CYS A 126 -6.81 -0.40 0.54
CA CYS A 126 -5.59 0.38 0.60
C CYS A 126 -4.50 -0.30 -0.21
N GLU A 127 -3.61 0.48 -0.81
CA GLU A 127 -2.47 -0.06 -1.55
C GLU A 127 -1.34 0.95 -1.61
N ALA A 128 -0.13 0.50 -1.32
CA ALA A 128 1.04 1.36 -1.42
C ALA A 128 1.23 1.96 -2.82
N GLY A 129 1.68 3.22 -2.82
CA GLY A 129 1.83 4.03 -4.02
C GLY A 129 0.51 4.48 -4.66
N LEU A 130 -0.66 4.16 -4.09
CA LEU A 130 -1.95 4.59 -4.64
C LEU A 130 -2.00 6.11 -4.80
N THR A 131 -2.37 6.58 -5.99
CA THR A 131 -2.65 7.99 -6.26
C THR A 131 -4.16 8.27 -6.18
N SER A 132 -4.49 9.49 -5.78
CA SER A 132 -5.88 9.96 -5.78
C SER A 132 -6.36 10.21 -7.21
N ASP A 133 -5.56 10.96 -7.98
CA ASP A 133 -5.84 11.27 -9.38
C ASP A 133 -5.38 10.17 -10.34
N ASN A 134 -5.93 10.23 -11.56
CA ASN A 134 -5.64 9.32 -12.65
C ASN A 134 -4.56 9.89 -13.59
N TYR A 135 -3.30 9.64 -13.23
CA TYR A 135 -2.14 10.10 -14.01
C TYR A 135 -1.88 9.34 -15.31
N VAL A 136 -2.56 8.21 -15.58
CA VAL A 136 -2.44 7.47 -16.85
C VAL A 136 -2.78 8.35 -18.06
N ARG A 137 -3.60 9.39 -17.86
CA ARG A 137 -4.01 10.32 -18.92
C ARG A 137 -3.02 11.47 -19.13
N GLN A 138 -1.98 11.57 -18.29
CA GLN A 138 -1.02 12.68 -18.28
C GLN A 138 0.37 12.17 -18.65
N PHE A 139 0.86 12.59 -19.81
CA PHE A 139 2.19 12.22 -20.29
C PHE A 139 3.29 12.93 -19.49
N THR A 140 4.35 12.21 -19.11
CA THR A 140 5.61 12.79 -18.65
C THR A 140 6.80 12.29 -19.47
N ILE A 141 7.76 13.17 -19.74
CA ILE A 141 9.01 12.83 -20.44
C ILE A 141 9.99 12.03 -19.58
N ASN A 142 9.70 11.86 -18.28
CA ASN A 142 10.56 11.10 -17.37
C ASN A 142 10.06 9.63 -17.31
N PRO A 143 10.82 8.67 -17.85
CA PRO A 143 10.39 7.27 -17.97
C PRO A 143 10.07 6.60 -16.62
N LYS A 144 10.80 6.95 -15.56
CA LYS A 144 10.54 6.44 -14.19
C LYS A 144 9.13 6.83 -13.73
N TYR A 145 8.77 8.11 -13.87
CA TYR A 145 7.47 8.59 -13.42
C TYR A 145 6.34 8.12 -14.34
N GLU A 146 6.56 8.07 -15.66
CA GLU A 146 5.58 7.52 -16.61
C GLU A 146 5.26 6.06 -16.26
N PHE A 147 6.28 5.26 -15.93
CA PHE A 147 6.11 3.88 -15.49
C PHE A 147 5.30 3.78 -14.20
N LEU A 148 5.65 4.56 -13.17
CA LEU A 148 4.91 4.56 -11.89
C LEU A 148 3.44 4.94 -12.10
N ARG A 149 3.16 5.95 -12.92
CA ARG A 149 1.79 6.39 -13.25
C ARG A 149 0.93 5.31 -13.91
N LEU A 150 1.55 4.34 -14.60
CA LEU A 150 0.85 3.23 -15.26
C LEU A 150 0.55 2.05 -14.33
N ILE A 151 1.43 1.77 -13.36
CA ILE A 151 1.33 0.54 -12.54
C ILE A 151 0.64 0.76 -11.20
N LEU A 152 0.66 1.98 -10.68
CA LEU A 152 0.12 2.29 -9.36
C LEU A 152 -1.41 2.23 -9.36
N ALA A 153 -1.97 1.72 -8.26
CA ALA A 153 -3.41 1.70 -8.07
C ALA A 153 -3.96 3.12 -7.94
N ARG A 154 -5.24 3.30 -8.25
CA ARG A 154 -5.91 4.60 -8.13
C ARG A 154 -7.02 4.51 -7.10
N LEU A 155 -7.34 5.64 -6.48
CA LEU A 155 -8.48 5.73 -5.55
C LEU A 155 -9.78 5.28 -6.23
N GLU A 156 -9.97 5.64 -7.50
CA GLU A 156 -11.12 5.20 -8.31
C GLU A 156 -11.21 3.66 -8.41
N ASP A 157 -10.08 2.95 -8.53
CA ASP A 157 -10.08 1.49 -8.62
C ASP A 157 -10.51 0.85 -7.31
N LYS A 158 -10.08 1.40 -6.18
CA LYS A 158 -10.47 0.96 -4.84
C LYS A 158 -11.94 1.24 -4.55
N GLN A 159 -12.44 2.41 -4.99
CA GLN A 159 -13.85 2.76 -4.95
C GLN A 159 -14.71 1.78 -5.78
N ARG A 160 -14.25 1.39 -6.98
CA ARG A 160 -14.92 0.37 -7.82
C ARG A 160 -14.90 -1.01 -7.17
N GLN A 161 -13.77 -1.43 -6.59
CA GLN A 161 -13.65 -2.68 -5.85
C GLN A 161 -14.66 -2.76 -4.68
N LEU A 162 -14.76 -1.68 -3.88
CA LEU A 162 -15.78 -1.56 -2.84
C LEU A 162 -17.19 -1.71 -3.42
N SER A 163 -17.47 -1.05 -4.53
CA SER A 163 -18.78 -1.09 -5.20
C SER A 163 -19.14 -2.50 -5.68
N ASP A 164 -18.17 -3.24 -6.20
CA ASP A 164 -18.37 -4.60 -6.71
C ASP A 164 -18.50 -5.61 -5.57
N GLU A 165 -17.75 -5.45 -4.48
CA GLU A 165 -17.96 -6.23 -3.27
C GLU A 165 -19.32 -5.95 -2.63
N ASP A 166 -19.77 -4.69 -2.59
CA ASP A 166 -21.08 -4.35 -2.07
C ASP A 166 -22.19 -5.07 -2.84
N LYS A 167 -22.06 -5.20 -4.17
CA LYS A 167 -22.97 -5.98 -5.01
C LYS A 167 -22.84 -7.47 -4.72
N LYS A 168 -21.61 -8.02 -4.70
CA LYS A 168 -21.31 -9.44 -4.42
C LYS A 168 -21.95 -9.88 -3.10
N TYR A 169 -21.83 -9.05 -2.06
CA TYR A 169 -22.27 -9.33 -0.70
C TYR A 169 -23.65 -8.75 -0.33
N LYS A 170 -24.32 -8.12 -1.30
CA LYS A 170 -25.66 -7.54 -1.15
C LYS A 170 -25.77 -6.60 0.05
N ILE A 171 -24.80 -5.71 0.19
CA ILE A 171 -24.75 -4.73 1.28
C ILE A 171 -25.96 -3.79 1.16
N THR A 172 -26.79 -3.77 2.20
CA THR A 172 -28.05 -3.02 2.22
C THR A 172 -27.83 -1.52 2.40
N LYS A 173 -28.85 -0.72 2.08
CA LYS A 173 -28.82 0.74 2.33
C LYS A 173 -28.57 1.07 3.80
N GLN A 174 -29.16 0.30 4.72
CA GLN A 174 -28.95 0.50 6.15
C GLN A 174 -27.49 0.21 6.54
N GLU A 175 -26.93 -0.91 6.10
CA GLU A 175 -25.51 -1.24 6.34
C GLU A 175 -24.59 -0.11 5.84
N LYS A 176 -24.85 0.44 4.65
CA LYS A 176 -24.09 1.59 4.11
C LYS A 176 -24.25 2.85 4.96
N SER A 177 -25.45 3.15 5.43
CA SER A 177 -25.71 4.30 6.29
C SER A 177 -25.13 4.18 7.70
N GLU A 178 -24.83 2.95 8.14
CA GLU A 178 -24.13 2.66 9.41
C GLU A 178 -22.64 2.33 9.19
N THR A 179 -22.12 2.49 7.96
CA THR A 179 -20.70 2.33 7.66
C THR A 179 -20.00 3.68 7.75
N LEU A 180 -18.85 3.70 8.41
CA LEU A 180 -17.90 4.80 8.36
C LEU A 180 -16.90 4.56 7.23
N ILE A 181 -16.89 5.46 6.23
CA ILE A 181 -15.84 5.52 5.22
C ILE A 181 -14.72 6.42 5.76
N ILE A 182 -13.50 5.90 5.83
CA ILE A 182 -12.30 6.67 6.12
C ILE A 182 -11.43 6.67 4.87
N GLU A 183 -11.00 7.84 4.41
CA GLU A 183 -10.20 7.96 3.20
C GLU A 183 -8.94 8.79 3.46
N TRP A 184 -7.78 8.19 3.21
CA TRP A 184 -6.47 8.81 3.35
C TRP A 184 -5.59 8.52 2.13
N SER A 185 -5.67 9.39 1.13
CA SER A 185 -4.80 9.41 -0.05
C SER A 185 -4.39 10.83 -0.43
N GLY A 186 -3.43 10.94 -1.35
CA GLY A 186 -2.95 12.21 -1.91
C GLY A 186 -1.45 12.44 -1.76
N ALA A 187 -0.79 11.72 -0.85
CA ALA A 187 0.65 11.87 -0.66
C ALA A 187 1.43 11.45 -1.92
N ASN A 188 1.06 10.33 -2.54
CA ASN A 188 1.74 9.82 -3.74
C ASN A 188 1.58 10.73 -4.95
N ASP A 189 0.46 11.46 -5.06
CA ASP A 189 0.23 12.48 -6.08
C ASP A 189 1.29 13.60 -5.98
N LEU A 190 1.83 13.88 -4.80
CA LEU A 190 2.88 14.89 -4.60
C LEU A 190 4.31 14.30 -4.53
N LEU A 191 4.46 13.04 -4.09
CA LEU A 191 5.76 12.45 -3.73
C LEU A 191 6.31 11.42 -4.72
N THR A 192 5.43 10.68 -5.38
CA THR A 192 5.79 9.37 -5.98
C THR A 192 5.76 9.42 -7.49
N VAL A 193 4.75 10.09 -8.06
CA VAL A 193 4.53 10.11 -9.53
C VAL A 193 4.96 11.42 -10.19
N ASN A 194 5.59 12.32 -9.43
CA ASN A 194 6.07 13.62 -9.87
C ASN A 194 7.48 13.89 -9.33
N ALA A 195 8.25 14.72 -10.06
CA ALA A 195 9.62 15.06 -9.69
C ALA A 195 9.69 15.96 -8.44
N GLU A 196 8.70 16.83 -8.29
CA GLU A 196 8.54 17.73 -7.15
C GLU A 196 7.06 17.94 -6.85
N PRO A 197 6.70 18.27 -5.58
CA PRO A 197 5.34 18.67 -5.23
C PRO A 197 4.94 19.97 -5.94
N THR A 198 3.68 20.04 -6.33
CA THR A 198 3.12 21.10 -7.17
C THR A 198 1.68 21.37 -6.73
N LEU A 199 1.25 22.64 -6.85
CA LEU A 199 -0.12 23.03 -6.50
C LEU A 199 -1.15 22.42 -7.47
N ILE A 200 -0.77 22.19 -8.73
CA ILE A 200 -1.64 21.57 -9.74
C ILE A 200 -1.95 20.13 -9.35
N GLU A 201 -0.93 19.37 -8.95
CA GLU A 201 -1.14 17.99 -8.52
C GLU A 201 -1.90 17.91 -7.20
N ALA A 202 -1.72 18.88 -6.29
CA ALA A 202 -2.56 18.98 -5.11
C ALA A 202 -4.04 19.21 -5.48
N ASP A 203 -4.35 20.12 -6.40
CA ASP A 203 -5.72 20.39 -6.86
C ASP A 203 -6.35 19.19 -7.57
N ASN A 204 -5.56 18.48 -8.40
CA ASN A 204 -6.00 17.27 -9.09
C ASN A 204 -6.34 16.16 -8.10
N ALA A 205 -5.44 15.91 -7.13
CA ALA A 205 -5.65 14.91 -6.10
C ALA A 205 -6.88 15.20 -5.25
N VAL A 206 -7.04 16.45 -4.76
CA VAL A 206 -8.24 16.86 -4.01
C VAL A 206 -9.50 16.70 -4.86
N SER A 207 -9.48 17.13 -6.12
CA SER A 207 -10.65 17.01 -7.00
C SER A 207 -11.05 15.55 -7.23
N ALA A 208 -10.08 14.65 -7.40
CA ALA A 208 -10.34 13.22 -7.53
C ALA A 208 -10.90 12.59 -6.24
N ARG A 209 -10.42 13.01 -5.06
CA ARG A 209 -10.96 12.57 -3.75
C ARG A 209 -12.42 13.00 -3.58
N ILE A 210 -12.75 14.25 -3.93
CA ILE A 210 -14.13 14.76 -3.88
C ILE A 210 -15.04 14.00 -4.86
N ALA A 211 -14.58 13.72 -6.08
CA ALA A 211 -15.36 12.94 -7.04
C ALA A 211 -15.66 11.51 -6.54
N ASN A 212 -14.66 10.84 -5.94
CA ASN A 212 -14.85 9.52 -5.32
C ASN A 212 -15.86 9.57 -4.17
N LEU A 213 -15.76 10.59 -3.31
CA LEU A 213 -16.70 10.82 -2.21
C LEU A 213 -18.15 10.97 -2.71
N GLU A 214 -18.38 11.77 -3.76
CA GLU A 214 -19.72 11.96 -4.35
C GLU A 214 -20.31 10.65 -4.88
N ILE A 215 -19.51 9.79 -5.49
CA ILE A 215 -19.96 8.47 -5.95
C ILE A 215 -20.40 7.61 -4.77
N LEU A 216 -19.64 7.58 -3.67
CA LEU A 216 -19.99 6.82 -2.47
C LEU A 216 -21.27 7.36 -1.81
N ILE A 217 -21.48 8.67 -1.81
CA ILE A 217 -22.73 9.30 -1.32
C ILE A 217 -23.92 8.83 -2.17
N GLN A 218 -23.78 8.84 -3.50
CA GLN A 218 -24.81 8.33 -4.42
C GLN A 218 -25.11 6.84 -4.20
N GLN A 219 -24.12 6.06 -3.77
CA GLN A 219 -24.28 4.63 -3.45
C GLN A 219 -24.97 4.36 -2.12
N GLY A 220 -25.23 5.38 -1.30
CA GLY A 220 -25.96 5.27 -0.03
C GLY A 220 -25.09 5.38 1.23
N TYR A 221 -23.79 5.63 1.11
CA TYR A 221 -22.92 5.91 2.26
C TYR A 221 -23.19 7.30 2.82
N ARG A 222 -23.08 7.46 4.13
CA ARG A 222 -23.54 8.68 4.84
C ARG A 222 -22.54 9.23 5.85
N ASN A 223 -21.52 8.45 6.24
CA ASN A 223 -20.54 8.85 7.24
C ASN A 223 -19.15 8.76 6.64
N PHE A 224 -18.44 9.88 6.65
CA PHE A 224 -17.15 10.03 6.00
C PHE A 224 -16.19 10.81 6.87
N VAL A 225 -14.94 10.34 6.90
CA VAL A 225 -13.81 11.04 7.48
C VAL A 225 -12.70 11.03 6.45
N LEU A 226 -12.31 12.20 5.96
CA LEU A 226 -11.20 12.35 5.03
C LEU A 226 -10.00 12.87 5.80
N LEU A 227 -8.84 12.25 5.64
CA LEU A 227 -7.62 12.70 6.30
C LEU A 227 -6.87 13.66 5.37
N ASN A 228 -6.39 14.77 5.94
CA ASN A 228 -5.48 15.67 5.24
C ASN A 228 -4.03 15.10 5.26
N LEU A 229 -3.08 15.81 4.66
CA LEU A 229 -1.69 15.38 4.60
C LEU A 229 -0.87 15.86 5.80
N PRO A 230 0.00 15.00 6.37
CA PRO A 230 1.09 15.49 7.22
C PRO A 230 2.00 16.42 6.40
N ASP A 231 2.76 17.27 7.09
CA ASP A 231 3.70 18.18 6.43
C ASP A 231 4.85 17.37 5.83
N LEU A 232 4.85 17.26 4.50
CA LEU A 232 5.81 16.45 3.78
C LEU A 232 7.25 16.97 3.94
N SER A 233 7.43 18.26 4.25
CA SER A 233 8.75 18.84 4.48
C SER A 233 9.45 18.26 5.71
N LEU A 234 8.70 17.71 6.66
CA LEU A 234 9.23 17.11 7.89
C LEU A 234 9.74 15.67 7.70
N THR A 235 9.46 15.06 6.55
CA THR A 235 9.97 13.72 6.24
C THR A 235 11.50 13.73 6.06
N PRO A 236 12.22 12.66 6.40
CA PRO A 236 13.66 12.56 6.16
C PRO A 236 14.05 12.87 4.70
N ARG A 237 13.24 12.45 3.73
CA ARG A 237 13.41 12.75 2.29
C ARG A 237 13.58 14.24 2.02
N PHE A 238 12.74 15.09 2.61
CA PHE A 238 12.82 16.54 2.41
C PHE A 238 13.81 17.20 3.37
N GLN A 239 14.00 16.64 4.57
CA GLN A 239 15.05 17.12 5.47
C GLN A 239 16.47 16.97 4.86
N ALA A 240 16.67 16.00 3.96
CA ALA A 240 17.90 15.82 3.18
C ALA A 240 18.01 16.74 1.95
N LYS A 241 16.95 17.47 1.58
CA LYS A 241 16.89 18.37 0.41
C LYS A 241 17.20 19.82 0.75
N SER A 242 17.31 20.68 -0.27
CA SER A 242 17.55 22.11 -0.09
C SER A 242 16.40 22.80 0.65
N LYS A 243 16.68 23.92 1.32
CA LYS A 243 15.65 24.72 2.01
C LYS A 243 14.49 25.12 1.08
N LYS A 244 14.79 25.44 -0.17
CA LYS A 244 13.77 25.76 -1.20
C LYS A 244 12.82 24.58 -1.45
N GLU A 245 13.36 23.37 -1.56
CA GLU A 245 12.55 22.16 -1.76
C GLU A 245 11.71 21.83 -0.51
N GLN A 246 12.26 22.04 0.70
CA GLN A 246 11.51 21.91 1.95
C GLN A 246 10.35 22.91 2.02
N GLU A 247 10.60 24.18 1.73
CA GLU A 247 9.57 25.23 1.69
C GLU A 247 8.49 24.91 0.64
N ASN A 248 8.88 24.38 -0.53
CA ASN A 248 7.91 23.97 -1.55
C ASN A 248 7.04 22.79 -1.08
N ALA A 249 7.62 21.79 -0.43
CA ALA A 249 6.88 20.65 0.11
C ALA A 249 5.91 21.06 1.22
N ALA A 250 6.33 21.93 2.13
CA ALA A 250 5.47 22.49 3.18
C ALA A 250 4.30 23.25 2.55
N LYS A 251 4.60 24.15 1.60
CA LYS A 251 3.59 24.95 0.89
C LYS A 251 2.57 24.06 0.16
N CYS A 252 3.02 23.03 -0.56
CA CYS A 252 2.10 22.14 -1.27
C CYS A 252 1.25 21.29 -0.31
N SER A 253 1.81 20.87 0.83
CA SER A 253 1.07 20.15 1.87
C SER A 253 -0.02 21.01 2.49
N GLU A 254 0.32 22.26 2.85
CA GLU A 254 -0.64 23.22 3.41
C GLU A 254 -1.74 23.58 2.39
N TYR A 255 -1.35 23.87 1.14
CA TYR A 255 -2.32 24.15 0.07
C TYR A 255 -3.26 22.97 -0.18
N PHE A 256 -2.75 21.74 -0.24
CA PHE A 256 -3.58 20.54 -0.35
C PHE A 256 -4.63 20.48 0.77
N ASN A 257 -4.19 20.71 2.01
CA ASN A 257 -5.05 20.63 3.19
C ASN A 257 -6.14 21.71 3.17
N ASP A 258 -5.79 22.95 2.80
CA ASP A 258 -6.74 24.06 2.66
C ASP A 258 -7.78 23.80 1.56
N GLN A 259 -7.34 23.25 0.43
CA GLN A 259 -8.23 22.91 -0.67
C GLN A 259 -9.18 21.76 -0.31
N LEU A 260 -8.69 20.72 0.38
CA LEU A 260 -9.54 19.64 0.86
C LEU A 260 -10.63 20.16 1.80
N GLU A 261 -10.26 20.95 2.80
CA GLU A 261 -11.19 21.55 3.76
C GLU A 261 -12.23 22.45 3.05
N THR A 262 -11.78 23.28 2.12
CA THR A 262 -12.66 24.18 1.35
C THR A 262 -13.66 23.41 0.50
N ARG A 263 -13.22 22.38 -0.23
CA ARG A 263 -14.09 21.57 -1.10
C ARG A 263 -15.06 20.72 -0.29
N ILE A 264 -14.66 20.23 0.88
CA ILE A 264 -15.56 19.49 1.77
C ILE A 264 -16.66 20.40 2.34
N LYS A 265 -16.33 21.63 2.76
CA LYS A 265 -17.34 22.62 3.18
C LYS A 265 -18.38 22.89 2.07
N GLN A 266 -17.91 23.07 0.84
CA GLN A 266 -18.78 23.27 -0.32
C GLN A 266 -19.67 22.04 -0.59
N LEU A 267 -19.11 20.84 -0.47
CA LEU A 267 -19.85 19.59 -0.64
C LEU A 267 -20.91 19.41 0.45
N ILE A 268 -20.61 19.72 1.70
CA ILE A 268 -21.58 19.67 2.81
C ILE A 268 -22.77 20.61 2.54
N GLU A 269 -22.53 21.86 2.13
CA GLU A 269 -23.61 22.80 1.83
C GLU A 269 -24.45 22.31 0.63
N LYS A 270 -23.80 21.82 -0.42
CA LYS A 270 -24.49 21.22 -1.58
C LYS A 270 -25.45 20.10 -1.17
N TYR A 271 -25.02 19.16 -0.33
CA TYR A 271 -25.87 18.02 0.06
C TYR A 271 -26.94 18.40 1.10
N LYS A 272 -26.69 19.43 1.90
CA LYS A 272 -27.68 20.03 2.80
C LYS A 272 -28.82 20.68 2.01
N ASP A 273 -28.53 21.42 0.94
CA ASP A 273 -29.55 21.99 0.03
C ASP A 273 -30.40 20.90 -0.65
N LEU A 274 -29.82 19.73 -0.89
CA LEU A 274 -30.50 18.56 -1.44
C LEU A 274 -31.29 17.76 -0.39
N ASN A 275 -31.30 18.17 0.88
CA ASN A 275 -31.93 17.43 2.00
C ASN A 275 -31.42 15.98 2.14
N ILE A 276 -30.16 15.72 1.78
CA ILE A 276 -29.53 14.41 1.95
C ILE A 276 -28.74 14.43 3.27
N PRO A 277 -29.12 13.63 4.28
CA PRO A 277 -28.40 13.62 5.55
C PRO A 277 -26.97 13.11 5.31
N LEU A 278 -25.97 13.87 5.73
CA LEU A 278 -24.58 13.57 5.45
C LEU A 278 -23.72 13.99 6.64
N ASN A 279 -22.91 13.07 7.14
CA ASN A 279 -21.91 13.34 8.16
C ASN A 279 -20.52 13.20 7.54
N VAL A 280 -19.91 14.32 7.19
CA VAL A 280 -18.57 14.38 6.58
C VAL A 280 -17.72 15.31 7.42
N SER A 281 -16.48 14.92 7.66
CA SER A 281 -15.48 15.78 8.31
C SER A 281 -14.10 15.53 7.72
N VAL A 282 -13.22 16.53 7.84
CA VAL A 282 -11.79 16.37 7.60
C VAL A 282 -11.11 16.15 8.95
N PHE A 283 -10.32 15.09 9.07
CA PHE A 283 -9.42 14.91 10.19
C PHE A 283 -8.09 15.58 9.85
N ASP A 284 -7.71 16.55 10.69
CA ASP A 284 -6.43 17.24 10.56
C ASP A 284 -5.31 16.40 11.17
N VAL A 285 -4.63 15.63 10.32
CA VAL A 285 -3.41 14.88 10.66
C VAL A 285 -2.21 15.81 10.76
N ASN A 286 -2.20 16.92 10.02
CA ASN A 286 -1.06 17.83 9.94
C ASN A 286 -0.67 18.41 11.30
N THR A 287 -1.64 18.95 12.03
CA THR A 287 -1.43 19.53 13.36
C THR A 287 -0.85 18.53 14.37
N PRO A 288 -1.46 17.35 14.62
CA PRO A 288 -0.88 16.37 15.52
C PRO A 288 0.49 15.87 15.07
N PHE A 289 0.69 15.66 13.76
CA PHE A 289 1.98 15.23 13.22
C PHE A 289 3.08 16.27 13.48
N LYS A 290 2.80 17.56 13.23
CA LYS A 290 3.69 18.68 13.58
C LYS A 290 3.97 18.71 15.08
N ASN A 291 2.94 18.51 15.91
CA ASN A 291 3.10 18.53 17.37
C ASN A 291 4.00 17.39 17.88
N ILE A 292 3.81 16.17 17.37
CA ILE A 292 4.69 15.04 17.66
C ILE A 292 6.12 15.36 17.23
N TYR A 293 6.31 15.88 16.01
CA TYR A 293 7.63 16.20 15.50
C TYR A 293 8.35 17.26 16.35
N THR A 294 7.65 18.31 16.78
CA THR A 294 8.24 19.40 17.58
C THR A 294 8.50 19.02 19.04
N HIS A 295 7.65 18.17 19.62
CA HIS A 295 7.71 17.72 21.01
C HIS A 295 8.09 16.24 21.11
N CYS A 296 8.95 15.78 20.20
CA CYS A 296 9.23 14.36 19.95
C CYS A 296 9.54 13.53 21.21
N GLU A 297 10.28 14.08 22.16
CA GLU A 297 10.66 13.43 23.42
C GLU A 297 9.44 13.11 24.31
N ASP A 298 8.41 13.96 24.32
CA ASP A 298 7.15 13.73 25.06
C ASP A 298 6.37 12.53 24.50
N TYR A 299 6.64 12.16 23.25
CA TYR A 299 6.02 11.06 22.53
C TYR A 299 6.90 9.81 22.46
N GLY A 300 8.08 9.83 23.12
CA GLY A 300 9.02 8.70 23.16
C GLY A 300 9.98 8.63 21.97
N PHE A 301 10.10 9.70 21.18
CA PHE A 301 11.04 9.78 20.06
C PHE A 301 12.33 10.49 20.46
N ASP A 302 13.43 10.08 19.83
CA ASP A 302 14.73 10.71 19.98
C ASP A 302 14.86 11.85 18.97
N LYS A 303 15.18 13.05 19.48
CA LYS A 303 15.35 14.26 18.67
C LYS A 303 16.45 14.11 17.62
N ASP A 304 17.51 13.36 17.93
CA ASP A 304 18.64 13.15 17.02
C ASP A 304 18.28 12.18 15.88
N LYS A 305 17.21 11.38 16.04
CA LYS A 305 16.73 10.41 15.05
C LYS A 305 15.62 10.96 14.14
N LEU A 306 15.04 12.13 14.45
CA LEU A 306 13.88 12.70 13.73
C LEU A 306 14.07 12.84 12.21
N LYS A 307 15.28 13.11 11.76
CA LYS A 307 15.60 13.39 10.36
C LYS A 307 16.22 12.21 9.63
N SER A 308 16.30 11.05 10.29
CA SER A 308 16.99 9.89 9.79
C SER A 308 16.03 8.71 9.67
N PRO A 309 15.98 8.04 8.50
CA PRO A 309 15.25 6.79 8.35
C PRO A 309 15.82 5.71 9.27
N TYR A 310 14.96 4.92 9.93
CA TYR A 310 15.43 3.78 10.71
C TYR A 310 16.11 2.73 9.83
N ILE A 311 15.56 2.43 8.64
CA ILE A 311 16.13 1.40 7.74
C ILE A 311 17.57 1.70 7.27
N ASP A 312 17.99 2.96 7.30
CA ASP A 312 19.34 3.38 6.90
C ASP A 312 20.34 3.36 8.08
N SER A 313 19.84 3.12 9.31
CA SER A 313 20.64 3.19 10.53
C SER A 313 21.54 1.96 10.75
N GLU A 314 22.62 2.15 11.51
CA GLU A 314 23.42 1.03 12.00
C GLU A 314 22.63 0.15 12.98
N GLU A 315 21.69 0.73 13.72
CA GLU A 315 20.79 0.01 14.64
C GLU A 315 19.93 -1.01 13.87
N PHE A 316 19.36 -0.62 12.72
CA PHE A 316 18.63 -1.53 11.85
C PHE A 316 19.51 -2.69 11.37
N LYS A 317 20.73 -2.41 10.90
CA LYS A 317 21.68 -3.46 10.46
C LYS A 317 22.05 -4.43 11.58
N GLN A 318 22.09 -3.97 12.83
CA GLN A 318 22.32 -4.80 14.00
C GLN A 318 21.08 -5.62 14.37
N ASN A 319 19.91 -4.99 14.35
CA ASN A 319 18.62 -5.63 14.64
C ASN A 319 18.31 -6.74 13.65
N GLN A 320 18.66 -6.57 12.38
CA GLN A 320 18.55 -7.62 11.35
C GLN A 320 19.44 -8.85 11.62
N LYS A 321 20.43 -8.77 12.51
CA LYS A 321 21.28 -9.90 12.92
C LYS A 321 20.81 -10.55 14.22
N ASN A 322 19.81 -9.99 14.90
CA ASN A 322 19.30 -10.50 16.16
C ASN A 322 18.43 -11.75 15.92
N PRO A 323 18.83 -12.94 16.42
CA PRO A 323 18.08 -14.19 16.21
C PRO A 323 16.65 -14.17 16.76
N GLU A 324 16.43 -13.50 17.90
CA GLU A 324 15.10 -13.39 18.51
C GLU A 324 14.16 -12.55 17.63
N TYR A 325 14.68 -11.48 17.05
CA TYR A 325 13.88 -10.60 16.19
C TYR A 325 13.55 -11.27 14.86
N GLN A 326 14.49 -12.04 14.31
CA GLN A 326 14.25 -12.86 13.13
C GLN A 326 13.19 -13.94 13.38
N GLU A 327 13.28 -14.66 14.51
CA GLU A 327 12.30 -15.70 14.89
C GLU A 327 10.90 -15.11 15.08
N LYS A 328 10.80 -13.94 15.73
CA LYS A 328 9.52 -13.28 16.00
C LYS A 328 9.01 -12.44 14.82
N HIS A 329 9.80 -12.30 13.75
CA HIS A 329 9.53 -11.41 12.62
C HIS A 329 9.18 -9.97 13.05
N ILE A 330 10.03 -9.38 13.91
CA ILE A 330 9.87 -8.02 14.42
C ILE A 330 11.09 -7.16 14.07
N SER A 331 10.89 -5.83 14.01
CA SER A 331 11.95 -4.85 13.80
C SER A 331 11.73 -3.64 14.72
N PRO A 332 12.18 -3.68 15.99
CA PRO A 332 11.97 -2.55 16.90
C PRO A 332 12.77 -1.33 16.43
N ALA A 333 12.10 -0.18 16.30
CA ALA A 333 12.67 1.06 15.78
C ALA A 333 12.73 2.13 16.90
N ASP A 334 13.33 1.77 18.03
CA ASP A 334 13.26 2.53 19.27
C ASP A 334 13.73 3.99 19.09
N GLY A 335 12.82 4.93 19.40
CA GLY A 335 13.07 6.36 19.30
C GLY A 335 12.99 6.94 17.88
N TYR A 336 12.72 6.14 16.84
CA TYR A 336 12.55 6.63 15.47
C TYR A 336 11.10 7.02 15.19
N MET A 337 10.91 8.24 14.67
CA MET A 337 9.60 8.68 14.17
C MET A 337 9.30 8.14 12.75
N PHE A 338 10.34 7.84 11.96
CA PHE A 338 10.23 7.41 10.58
C PHE A 338 10.87 6.04 10.35
N TRP A 339 10.14 5.16 9.66
CA TRP A 339 10.64 3.85 9.22
C TRP A 339 11.65 4.03 8.09
N ASP A 340 11.21 4.69 7.01
CA ASP A 340 12.01 5.01 5.84
C ASP A 340 12.07 6.52 5.60
N ASP A 341 12.40 6.96 4.39
CA ASP A 341 12.56 8.38 4.08
C ASP A 341 11.24 9.17 4.05
N ILE A 342 10.08 8.51 4.06
CA ILE A 342 8.75 9.16 4.03
C ILE A 342 7.71 8.52 4.95
N HIS A 343 7.81 7.23 5.28
CA HIS A 343 6.79 6.51 6.02
C HIS A 343 7.04 6.57 7.54
N PRO A 344 5.99 6.80 8.34
CA PRO A 344 6.11 6.79 9.79
C PRO A 344 6.50 5.41 10.35
N SER A 345 7.17 5.41 11.49
CA SER A 345 7.32 4.20 12.31
C SER A 345 5.97 3.77 12.89
N MET A 346 5.93 2.53 13.39
CA MET A 346 4.79 1.93 14.07
C MET A 346 4.37 2.77 15.28
N ASP A 347 5.33 3.34 16.01
CA ASP A 347 5.07 4.17 17.18
C ASP A 347 4.38 5.48 16.77
N THR A 348 4.82 6.10 15.67
CA THR A 348 4.11 7.27 15.10
C THR A 348 2.71 6.89 14.64
N HIS A 349 2.55 5.75 13.96
CA HIS A 349 1.22 5.23 13.60
C HIS A 349 0.31 5.00 14.83
N SER A 350 0.87 4.54 15.94
CA SER A 350 0.12 4.31 17.17
C SER A 350 -0.41 5.62 17.76
N TRP A 351 0.42 6.68 17.79
CA TRP A 351 -0.01 8.01 18.23
C TRP A 351 -1.08 8.61 17.33
N LEU A 352 -0.93 8.48 16.01
CA LEU A 352 -1.95 8.92 15.06
C LEU A 352 -3.27 8.18 15.26
N ALA A 353 -3.23 6.88 15.57
CA ALA A 353 -4.43 6.10 15.88
C ALA A 353 -5.11 6.55 17.18
N VAL A 354 -4.34 6.85 18.23
CA VAL A 354 -4.86 7.41 19.49
C VAL A 354 -5.57 8.72 19.24
N MET A 355 -4.92 9.66 18.53
CA MET A 355 -5.48 10.98 18.24
C MET A 355 -6.75 10.89 17.38
N PHE A 356 -6.75 10.00 16.38
CA PHE A 356 -7.93 9.74 15.57
C PHE A 356 -9.08 9.16 16.42
N LYS A 357 -8.79 8.17 17.28
CA LYS A 357 -9.78 7.55 18.19
C LYS A 357 -10.40 8.61 19.11
N GLU A 358 -9.58 9.44 19.74
CA GLU A 358 -10.05 10.49 20.66
C GLU A 358 -10.94 11.53 20.00
N ALA A 359 -10.63 11.92 18.77
CA ALA A 359 -11.44 12.85 17.99
C ALA A 359 -12.82 12.26 17.67
N TYR A 360 -12.86 11.00 17.24
CA TYR A 360 -14.07 10.42 16.67
C TYR A 360 -14.93 9.60 17.63
N ASN A 361 -14.41 9.17 18.79
CA ASN A 361 -15.23 8.55 19.85
C ASN A 361 -16.24 9.54 20.47
N LYS A 362 -16.05 10.85 20.28
CA LYS A 362 -16.99 11.89 20.70
C LYS A 362 -18.14 12.09 19.70
N VAL A 363 -17.96 11.62 18.46
CA VAL A 363 -18.87 11.80 17.33
C VAL A 363 -19.65 10.52 17.05
N PHE A 364 -18.96 9.39 17.04
CA PHE A 364 -19.49 8.09 16.67
C PHE A 364 -19.65 7.18 17.88
N LYS A 365 -20.76 6.45 17.88
CA LYS A 365 -20.97 5.29 18.74
C LYS A 365 -20.73 4.04 17.91
N PHE A 366 -19.55 3.45 18.06
CA PHE A 366 -19.23 2.17 17.43
C PHE A 366 -20.03 1.05 18.10
N THR A 367 -20.55 0.15 17.27
CA THR A 367 -21.33 -1.01 17.72
C THR A 367 -20.88 -2.25 16.95
N PRO A 368 -20.90 -3.44 17.56
CA PRO A 368 -20.63 -4.67 16.83
C PRO A 368 -21.57 -4.85 15.63
N PRO A 369 -21.09 -5.38 14.49
CA PRO A 369 -21.96 -5.75 13.39
C PRO A 369 -22.90 -6.86 13.82
N GLU A 370 -24.19 -6.76 13.44
CA GLU A 370 -25.14 -7.85 13.69
C GLU A 370 -24.76 -9.09 12.87
N PRO A 371 -24.81 -10.30 13.46
CA PRO A 371 -24.49 -11.53 12.75
C PRO A 371 -25.51 -11.77 11.64
N ILE A 372 -25.04 -11.81 10.40
CA ILE A 372 -25.90 -12.00 9.23
C ILE A 372 -25.80 -13.46 8.80
N LYS A 373 -26.95 -14.14 8.70
CA LYS A 373 -27.06 -15.48 8.07
C LYS A 373 -26.85 -15.42 6.54
N ARG A 374 -25.85 -14.70 6.04
CA ARG A 374 -25.38 -14.79 4.64
C ARG A 374 -24.32 -15.88 4.60
N ARG A 375 -24.20 -16.62 3.47
CA ARG A 375 -23.05 -17.49 3.19
C ARG A 375 -21.78 -16.62 3.07
N CYS A 376 -21.23 -16.11 4.17
CA CYS A 376 -19.87 -15.56 4.22
C CYS A 376 -18.83 -16.65 4.50
N SER A 377 -19.25 -17.92 4.58
CA SER A 377 -18.53 -19.04 5.17
C SER A 377 -17.54 -19.75 4.23
N LYS A 378 -16.78 -19.02 3.41
CA LYS A 378 -15.55 -19.58 2.81
C LYS A 378 -14.38 -18.61 2.84
N GLU A 379 -14.58 -17.32 2.53
CA GLU A 379 -13.50 -16.30 2.64
C GLU A 379 -13.32 -15.79 4.09
N ALA A 380 -14.37 -15.76 4.92
CA ALA A 380 -14.24 -15.43 6.35
C ALA A 380 -13.63 -16.57 7.19
N GLU A 381 -13.59 -17.78 6.62
CA GLU A 381 -12.92 -18.97 7.16
C GLU A 381 -11.58 -19.23 6.46
N ASP A 382 -10.88 -18.20 5.98
CA ASP A 382 -9.45 -18.33 5.71
C ASP A 382 -8.76 -18.60 7.05
N ARG A 383 -8.77 -19.89 7.39
CA ARG A 383 -8.01 -20.51 8.45
C ARG A 383 -6.60 -19.97 8.31
N VAL A 384 -5.97 -19.74 9.46
CA VAL A 384 -4.52 -19.67 9.61
C VAL A 384 -3.93 -20.92 8.97
N HIS A 385 -3.73 -20.88 7.66
CA HIS A 385 -2.97 -21.84 6.90
C HIS A 385 -1.63 -21.14 6.64
N PRO A 386 -0.50 -21.79 6.94
CA PRO A 386 0.79 -21.36 6.41
C PRO A 386 0.60 -21.16 4.91
N CYS A 387 1.08 -20.04 4.40
CA CYS A 387 1.05 -19.75 2.97
C CYS A 387 1.75 -20.91 2.25
N ILE A 388 0.97 -21.85 1.70
CA ILE A 388 1.46 -22.79 0.71
C ILE A 388 1.30 -22.05 -0.61
N PRO A 389 2.39 -21.68 -1.31
CA PRO A 389 2.28 -21.04 -2.60
C PRO A 389 1.51 -21.98 -3.52
N ALA A 390 0.39 -21.51 -4.07
CA ALA A 390 -0.28 -22.21 -5.16
C ALA A 390 0.74 -22.42 -6.30
N SER A 391 0.82 -23.64 -6.83
CA SER A 391 1.74 -23.99 -7.91
C SER A 391 1.34 -23.25 -9.19
N TYR A 392 2.14 -22.29 -9.62
CA TYR A 392 2.03 -21.64 -10.92
C TYR A 392 2.99 -22.34 -11.89
N THR A 393 2.64 -22.45 -13.17
CA THR A 393 3.59 -22.87 -14.20
C THR A 393 4.68 -21.82 -14.31
N HIS A 394 5.78 -22.06 -13.61
CA HIS A 394 6.97 -21.24 -13.66
C HIS A 394 7.49 -21.16 -15.09
N LEU A 395 8.01 -19.99 -15.50
CA LEU A 395 8.90 -19.91 -16.64
C LEU A 395 10.01 -20.95 -16.45
N PRO A 396 10.43 -21.65 -17.53
CA PRO A 396 11.56 -22.55 -17.45
C PRO A 396 12.76 -21.87 -16.78
N ALA A 397 13.46 -22.61 -15.91
CA ALA A 397 14.47 -22.04 -15.02
C ALA A 397 15.63 -21.37 -15.80
N ASP A 398 15.97 -21.91 -16.95
CA ASP A 398 16.91 -21.37 -17.93
C ASP A 398 16.42 -20.06 -18.56
N VAL A 399 15.16 -19.98 -18.99
CA VAL A 399 14.55 -18.73 -19.51
C VAL A 399 14.57 -17.64 -18.44
N THR A 400 14.19 -17.99 -17.20
CA THR A 400 14.21 -17.08 -16.05
C THR A 400 15.62 -16.56 -15.76
N LYS A 401 16.62 -17.45 -15.79
CA LYS A 401 18.03 -17.08 -15.58
C LYS A 401 18.54 -16.09 -16.63
N ILE A 402 18.16 -16.28 -17.90
CA ILE A 402 18.57 -15.38 -18.99
C ILE A 402 17.89 -14.02 -18.84
N ILE A 403 16.59 -13.96 -18.55
CA ILE A 403 15.86 -12.71 -18.30
C ILE A 403 16.48 -11.92 -17.14
N ASN A 404 16.83 -12.61 -16.04
CA ASN A 404 17.48 -11.98 -14.89
C ASN A 404 18.88 -11.45 -15.21
N THR A 405 19.62 -12.15 -16.09
CA THR A 405 20.93 -11.69 -16.56
C THR A 405 20.79 -10.42 -17.41
N ILE A 406 19.81 -10.36 -18.31
CA ILE A 406 19.52 -9.16 -19.11
C ILE A 406 19.09 -8.00 -18.20
N CYS A 407 18.27 -8.28 -17.17
CA CYS A 407 17.85 -7.28 -16.19
C CYS A 407 19.02 -6.71 -15.38
N PHE A 408 19.93 -7.58 -14.92
CA PHE A 408 21.15 -7.16 -14.23
C PHE A 408 22.05 -6.29 -15.12
N ASP A 409 22.25 -6.70 -16.38
CA ASP A 409 23.04 -5.93 -17.35
C ASP A 409 22.38 -4.57 -17.65
N ALA A 410 21.05 -4.53 -17.76
CA ALA A 410 20.30 -3.28 -17.96
C ALA A 410 20.45 -2.30 -16.78
N ASN A 411 20.44 -2.80 -15.54
CA ASN A 411 20.67 -1.99 -14.34
C ASN A 411 22.09 -1.41 -14.29
N ASN A 412 23.10 -2.21 -14.64
CA ASN A 412 24.49 -1.74 -14.70
C ASN A 412 24.71 -0.68 -15.80
N LEU A 413 23.98 -0.79 -16.91
CA LEU A 413 24.04 0.17 -18.01
C LEU A 413 23.38 1.50 -17.65
N ASP A 414 22.29 1.46 -16.90
CA ASP A 414 21.56 2.65 -16.42
C ASP A 414 22.36 3.47 -15.38
N GLN A 415 23.23 2.81 -14.60
CA GLN A 415 24.13 3.48 -13.66
C GLN A 415 25.39 4.06 -14.32
N SER A 416 25.50 3.99 -15.65
CA SER A 416 26.66 4.50 -16.39
C SER A 416 26.62 6.02 -16.57
N TRP A 417 27.78 6.67 -16.44
CA TRP A 417 27.95 8.09 -16.78
C TRP A 417 27.78 8.40 -18.27
N CYS A 418 27.79 7.37 -19.13
CA CYS A 418 27.65 7.48 -20.58
C CYS A 418 26.17 7.54 -21.00
N PRO A 419 25.69 8.64 -21.62
CA PRO A 419 24.29 8.75 -22.05
C PRO A 419 23.81 7.63 -22.98
N GLN A 420 24.69 7.16 -23.86
CA GLN A 420 24.39 6.07 -24.79
C GLN A 420 24.19 4.73 -24.08
N ARG A 421 24.93 4.48 -22.99
CA ARG A 421 24.76 3.26 -22.18
C ARG A 421 23.49 3.32 -21.34
N ARG A 422 23.09 4.50 -20.87
CA ARG A 422 21.80 4.69 -20.19
C ARG A 422 20.63 4.43 -21.12
N GLU A 423 20.70 4.92 -22.36
CA GLU A 423 19.70 4.63 -23.41
C GLU A 423 19.60 3.12 -23.71
N GLU A 424 20.72 2.39 -23.73
CA GLU A 424 20.73 0.93 -23.85
C GLU A 424 20.09 0.23 -22.64
N GLY A 425 20.40 0.70 -21.43
CA GLY A 425 19.83 0.17 -20.19
C GLY A 425 18.32 0.37 -20.10
N GLU A 426 17.84 1.56 -20.44
CA GLU A 426 16.42 1.92 -20.51
C GLU A 426 15.65 1.00 -21.48
N LEU A 427 16.16 0.83 -22.71
CA LEU A 427 15.54 -0.01 -23.73
C LEU A 427 15.44 -1.48 -23.27
N LEU A 428 16.48 -2.00 -22.62
CA LEU A 428 16.50 -3.38 -22.11
C LEU A 428 15.58 -3.57 -20.90
N LYS A 429 15.43 -2.57 -20.04
CA LYS A 429 14.45 -2.60 -18.94
C LYS A 429 13.03 -2.69 -19.49
N GLN A 430 12.70 -1.90 -20.51
CA GLN A 430 11.41 -1.97 -21.20
C GLN A 430 11.19 -3.34 -21.85
N PHE A 431 12.20 -3.88 -22.53
CA PHE A 431 12.10 -5.21 -23.14
C PHE A 431 11.89 -6.33 -22.11
N VAL A 432 12.68 -6.35 -21.03
CA VAL A 432 12.54 -7.31 -19.92
C VAL A 432 11.16 -7.17 -19.27
N PHE A 433 10.66 -5.95 -19.15
CA PHE A 433 9.32 -5.70 -18.66
C PHE A 433 8.27 -6.35 -19.56
N GLU A 434 8.26 -6.05 -20.86
CA GLU A 434 7.31 -6.62 -21.82
C GLU A 434 7.32 -8.16 -21.82
N LEU A 435 8.50 -8.77 -21.73
CA LEU A 435 8.68 -10.23 -21.61
C LEU A 435 8.09 -10.76 -20.31
N LYS A 436 8.38 -10.10 -19.19
CA LYS A 436 7.82 -10.47 -17.89
C LYS A 436 6.30 -10.32 -17.91
N CYS A 437 5.70 -9.34 -18.60
CA CYS A 437 4.25 -9.15 -18.68
C CYS A 437 3.46 -10.33 -19.30
N GLN A 438 4.13 -11.28 -19.97
CA GLN A 438 3.47 -12.37 -20.70
C GLN A 438 3.14 -13.63 -19.87
N SER A 439 3.34 -13.61 -18.55
CA SER A 439 2.77 -14.66 -17.67
C SER A 439 3.24 -16.09 -17.93
N GLY A 440 4.47 -16.27 -18.41
CA GLY A 440 4.98 -17.58 -18.80
C GLY A 440 4.36 -18.13 -20.10
N ASN A 441 3.56 -17.34 -20.81
CA ASN A 441 3.10 -17.67 -22.16
C ASN A 441 4.27 -17.55 -23.14
N LEU A 442 4.95 -18.68 -23.36
CA LEU A 442 6.12 -18.75 -24.22
C LEU A 442 5.84 -18.30 -25.67
N HIS A 443 4.59 -18.38 -26.15
CA HIS A 443 4.23 -17.97 -27.51
C HIS A 443 4.17 -16.44 -27.66
N GLU A 444 3.62 -15.75 -26.65
CA GLU A 444 3.63 -14.28 -26.60
C GLU A 444 5.03 -13.74 -26.33
N ILE A 445 5.80 -14.43 -25.48
CA ILE A 445 7.22 -14.12 -25.24
C ILE A 445 8.02 -14.22 -26.55
N ASP A 446 7.87 -15.32 -27.30
CA ASP A 446 8.52 -15.48 -28.61
C ASP A 446 8.07 -14.40 -29.61
N THR A 447 6.79 -14.02 -29.60
CA THR A 447 6.24 -12.94 -30.45
C THR A 447 6.87 -11.59 -30.10
N LEU A 448 7.04 -11.27 -28.81
CA LEU A 448 7.71 -10.05 -28.36
C LEU A 448 9.19 -10.03 -28.66
N ILE A 449 9.90 -11.14 -28.44
CA ILE A 449 11.31 -11.27 -28.82
C ILE A 449 11.47 -11.02 -30.32
N LYS A 450 10.60 -11.61 -31.16
CA LYS A 450 10.58 -11.40 -32.61
C LYS A 450 10.24 -9.96 -32.99
N LYS A 451 9.28 -9.31 -32.31
CA LYS A 451 8.94 -7.91 -32.54
C LYS A 451 10.12 -6.99 -32.19
N PHE A 452 10.72 -7.19 -31.02
CA PHE A 452 11.87 -6.42 -30.54
C PHE A 452 13.08 -6.56 -31.46
N THR A 453 13.38 -7.78 -31.91
CA THR A 453 14.54 -8.05 -32.79
C THR A 453 14.33 -7.66 -34.26
N LYS A 454 13.07 -7.46 -34.71
CA LYS A 454 12.75 -6.95 -36.05
C LYS A 454 12.71 -5.43 -36.12
N ASP A 455 12.63 -4.74 -34.98
CA ASP A 455 12.66 -3.30 -34.93
C ASP A 455 14.08 -2.77 -35.19
N THR A 456 14.22 -2.03 -36.30
CA THR A 456 15.52 -1.52 -36.78
C THR A 456 16.15 -0.52 -35.82
N GLU A 457 15.36 0.30 -35.12
CA GLU A 457 15.86 1.30 -34.18
C GLU A 457 16.29 0.64 -32.86
N ASN A 458 15.52 -0.32 -32.35
CA ASN A 458 15.91 -1.11 -31.18
C ASN A 458 17.24 -1.84 -31.46
N MET A 459 17.34 -2.50 -32.61
CA MET A 459 18.55 -3.25 -32.94
C MET A 459 19.75 -2.34 -33.23
N LYS A 460 19.54 -1.10 -33.67
CA LYS A 460 20.61 -0.10 -33.82
C LYS A 460 21.16 0.36 -32.47
N ILE A 461 20.32 0.45 -31.44
CA ILE A 461 20.71 0.73 -30.06
C ILE A 461 21.45 -0.48 -29.46
N ILE A 462 20.89 -1.69 -29.56
CA ILE A 462 21.49 -2.91 -29.01
C ILE A 462 22.82 -3.31 -29.69
N LYS A 463 22.95 -3.01 -30.99
CA LYS A 463 24.17 -3.28 -31.77
C LYS A 463 25.16 -2.11 -31.76
N ARG A 464 24.91 -1.05 -31.00
CA ARG A 464 25.78 0.12 -30.95
C ARG A 464 27.15 -0.30 -30.39
N HIS A 465 28.17 -0.29 -31.24
CA HIS A 465 29.48 -0.85 -30.91
C HIS A 465 30.33 0.15 -30.13
N GLN A 466 30.64 -0.16 -28.86
CA GLN A 466 31.78 0.47 -28.18
C GLN A 466 32.94 -0.49 -27.87
N TYR A 467 32.73 -1.81 -27.77
CA TYR A 467 33.82 -2.81 -27.63
C TYR A 467 33.40 -4.20 -28.16
N PRO A 468 33.63 -4.53 -29.45
CA PRO A 468 33.27 -5.85 -29.98
C PRO A 468 34.25 -6.94 -29.53
N ILE A 469 33.75 -8.05 -29.01
CA ILE A 469 34.51 -9.30 -28.84
C ILE A 469 34.27 -10.14 -30.10
N TYR A 470 35.33 -10.66 -30.70
CA TYR A 470 35.21 -11.56 -31.84
C TYR A 470 34.90 -12.98 -31.34
N ASP A 471 33.71 -13.50 -31.62
CA ASP A 471 33.37 -14.88 -31.34
C ASP A 471 33.96 -15.78 -32.43
N PHE A 472 35.05 -16.46 -32.08
CA PHE A 472 35.80 -17.34 -32.98
C PHE A 472 35.00 -18.57 -33.41
N PHE A 473 34.01 -19.02 -32.63
CA PHE A 473 33.20 -20.19 -32.94
C PHE A 473 32.03 -19.85 -33.87
N ALA A 474 31.48 -18.63 -33.79
CA ALA A 474 30.37 -18.18 -34.63
C ALA A 474 30.81 -17.35 -35.86
N GLY A 475 32.11 -17.03 -35.99
CA GLY A 475 32.67 -16.32 -37.15
C GLY A 475 32.13 -14.90 -37.36
N LYS A 476 31.67 -14.22 -36.30
CA LYS A 476 31.01 -12.90 -36.39
C LYS A 476 31.35 -12.00 -35.19
N LYS A 477 31.23 -10.68 -35.38
CA LYS A 477 31.28 -9.69 -34.27
C LYS A 477 29.91 -9.63 -33.60
N THR A 478 29.83 -9.88 -32.30
CA THR A 478 28.60 -9.77 -31.50
C THR A 478 28.79 -8.82 -30.32
N THR A 479 27.68 -8.32 -29.76
CA THR A 479 27.67 -7.65 -28.45
C THR A 479 27.11 -8.62 -27.40
N ARG A 480 27.57 -8.50 -26.14
CA ARG A 480 27.04 -9.27 -25.00
C ARG A 480 25.51 -9.17 -24.90
N LEU A 481 24.95 -8.00 -25.21
CA LEU A 481 23.51 -7.75 -25.17
C LEU A 481 22.77 -8.46 -26.30
N GLU A 482 23.31 -8.42 -27.52
CA GLU A 482 22.74 -9.13 -28.65
C GLU A 482 22.76 -10.66 -28.43
N ASP A 483 23.83 -11.17 -27.81
CA ASP A 483 23.96 -12.61 -27.50
C ASP A 483 23.00 -13.04 -26.39
N ALA A 484 22.77 -12.20 -25.37
CA ALA A 484 21.81 -12.49 -24.32
C ALA A 484 20.36 -12.56 -24.86
N ILE A 485 19.98 -11.64 -25.77
CA ILE A 485 18.66 -11.66 -26.41
C ILE A 485 18.50 -12.87 -27.34
N LYS A 486 19.57 -13.25 -28.08
CA LYS A 486 19.57 -14.48 -28.89
C LYS A 486 19.45 -15.74 -28.02
N ALA A 487 20.19 -15.80 -26.92
CA ALA A 487 20.10 -16.92 -25.98
C ALA A 487 18.68 -17.05 -25.41
N LEU A 488 18.03 -15.92 -25.10
CA LEU A 488 16.64 -15.91 -24.65
C LEU A 488 15.70 -16.44 -25.75
N ALA A 489 15.87 -15.99 -26.99
CA ALA A 489 15.09 -16.46 -28.13
C ALA A 489 15.24 -17.97 -28.36
N THR A 490 16.45 -18.50 -28.24
CA THR A 490 16.74 -19.93 -28.39
C THR A 490 16.07 -20.74 -27.28
N ALA A 491 16.27 -20.36 -26.01
CA ALA A 491 15.68 -21.06 -24.88
C ALA A 491 14.15 -21.12 -24.97
N VAL A 492 13.49 -19.99 -25.30
CA VAL A 492 12.03 -19.94 -25.45
C VAL A 492 11.55 -20.85 -26.61
N ASN A 493 12.27 -20.88 -27.74
CA ASN A 493 11.90 -21.74 -28.87
C ASN A 493 12.09 -23.24 -28.55
N GLU A 494 13.12 -23.63 -27.81
CA GLU A 494 13.32 -25.02 -27.36
C GLU A 494 12.13 -25.52 -26.54
N HIS A 495 11.65 -24.72 -25.58
CA HIS A 495 10.48 -25.06 -24.76
C HIS A 495 9.17 -25.09 -25.56
N LEU A 496 9.01 -24.21 -26.56
CA LEU A 496 7.88 -24.24 -27.50
C LEU A 496 7.87 -25.50 -28.38
N HIS A 497 9.04 -25.99 -28.78
CA HIS A 497 9.19 -27.22 -29.57
C HIS A 497 8.87 -28.48 -28.74
N VAL A 498 9.36 -28.55 -27.50
CA VAL A 498 9.07 -29.65 -26.57
C VAL A 498 7.57 -29.72 -26.24
N SER A 499 6.92 -28.57 -26.00
CA SER A 499 5.48 -28.49 -25.74
C SER A 499 4.63 -28.98 -26.92
N LYS A 500 5.07 -28.77 -28.17
CA LYS A 500 4.37 -29.27 -29.38
C LYS A 500 4.48 -30.78 -29.55
N GLN A 501 5.62 -31.38 -29.19
CA GLN A 501 5.81 -32.84 -29.25
C GLN A 501 4.99 -33.58 -28.20
N MET A 502 4.81 -33.00 -27.01
CA MET A 502 3.99 -33.57 -25.94
C MET A 502 2.48 -33.53 -26.22
N THR A 503 2.00 -32.61 -27.06
CA THR A 503 0.57 -32.51 -27.45
C THR A 503 0.18 -33.38 -28.65
N MET A 504 1.14 -34.03 -29.31
CA MET A 504 0.93 -34.90 -30.48
C MET A 504 1.03 -36.40 -30.18
N ASN A 505 1.36 -36.76 -28.94
CA ASN A 505 1.23 -38.11 -28.38
C ASN A 505 0.02 -38.16 -27.45
#